data_AF-A0A960INV6-F1
#
_entry.id   AF-A0A960INV6-F1
#
_cell.length_a   1.000
_cell.length_b   1.000
_cell.length_c   1.000
_cell.angle_alpha   90.00
_cell.angle_beta   90.00
_cell.angle_gamma   90.00
#
_symmetry.space_group_name_H-M   'P 1'
#
loop_
_entity.id
_entity.type
_entity.pdbx_description
1 polymer ?
#
loop_
_entity_poly.entity_id
_entity_poly.type
_entity_poly.pdbx_seq_one_letter_code
_entity_poly.pdbx_strand_id
1 'polypeptide(L)' 'LWMRTAAKRRVVAFRSFLRTLVHELLHHVDYEVFQFEETFHTEGFFQRESSVARQLLGETPASPSGSASRRG' A
#
# COMPACT_ATOMS: atom_id res chain seq x y z
N LEU A 1 -16.74 15.86 -2.15
CA LEU A 1 -16.96 14.59 -2.87
C LEU A 1 -15.66 13.76 -2.84
N TRP A 2 -15.32 13.12 -1.71
CA TRP A 2 -14.11 12.29 -1.64
C TRP A 2 -14.38 10.82 -2.00
N MET A 3 -15.65 10.39 -1.88
CA MET A 3 -16.06 9.01 -2.17
C MET A 3 -16.44 8.77 -3.64
N ARG A 4 -16.31 9.76 -4.54
CA ARG A 4 -16.64 9.58 -5.97
C ARG A 4 -15.44 9.90 -6.85
N THR A 5 -15.15 9.02 -7.81
CA THR A 5 -14.11 9.22 -8.83
C THR A 5 -14.41 10.47 -9.68
N ALA A 6 -13.40 11.29 -9.94
CA ALA A 6 -13.58 12.59 -10.59
C ALA A 6 -14.21 12.50 -11.99
N ALA A 7 -13.77 11.54 -12.81
CA ALA A 7 -14.23 11.40 -14.19
C ALA A 7 -15.58 10.67 -14.33
N LYS A 8 -15.77 9.56 -13.60
CA LYS A 8 -16.93 8.67 -13.78
C LYS A 8 -17.99 8.82 -12.68
N ARG A 9 -17.74 9.66 -11.67
CA ARG A 9 -18.58 9.85 -10.47
C ARG A 9 -18.97 8.56 -9.75
N ARG A 10 -18.22 7.48 -9.96
CA ARG A 10 -18.44 6.17 -9.30
C ARG A 10 -17.86 6.18 -7.90
N VAL A 11 -18.43 5.40 -7.00
CA VAL A 11 -17.86 5.21 -5.66
C VAL A 11 -16.41 4.73 -5.77
N VAL A 12 -15.51 5.33 -5.00
CA VAL A 12 -14.09 4.93 -4.96
C VAL A 12 -14.02 3.48 -4.46
N ALA A 13 -13.23 2.64 -5.15
CA ALA A 13 -13.03 1.26 -4.73
C ALA A 13 -12.42 1.25 -3.33
N PHE A 14 -12.90 0.35 -2.45
CA PHE A 14 -12.42 0.23 -1.08
C PHE A 14 -10.90 0.12 -1.00
N ARG A 15 -10.31 -0.70 -1.88
CA ARG A 15 -8.84 -0.84 -2.03
C ARG A 15 -8.14 0.49 -2.27
N SER A 16 -8.65 1.31 -3.19
CA SER A 16 -8.06 2.61 -3.51
C SER A 16 -8.17 3.56 -2.32
N PHE A 17 -9.33 3.60 -1.68
CA PHE A 17 -9.52 4.38 -0.45
C PHE A 17 -8.53 3.96 0.65
N LEU A 18 -8.41 2.66 0.91
CA LEU A 18 -7.54 2.12 1.94
C LEU A 18 -6.07 2.48 1.68
N ARG A 19 -5.60 2.38 0.43
CA ARG A 19 -4.23 2.78 0.08
C ARG A 19 -3.97 4.27 0.31
N THR A 20 -4.94 5.14 -0.02
CA THR A 20 -4.83 6.56 0.32
C THR A 20 -4.75 6.77 1.84
N LEU A 21 -5.56 6.07 2.63
CA LEU A 21 -5.49 6.16 4.09
C LEU A 21 -4.12 5.71 4.64
N VAL A 22 -3.62 4.56 4.16
CA VAL A 22 -2.30 4.03 4.58
C VAL A 22 -1.17 4.98 4.19
N HIS A 23 -1.27 5.62 3.02
CA HIS A 23 -0.29 6.60 2.55
C HIS A 23 -0.15 7.79 3.52
N GLU A 24 -1.28 8.42 3.85
CA GLU A 24 -1.27 9.57 4.77
C GLU A 24 -0.90 9.14 6.19
N LEU A 25 -1.28 7.94 6.61
CA LEU A 25 -0.85 7.39 7.90
C LEU A 25 0.67 7.20 7.96
N LEU A 26 1.30 6.70 6.89
CA LEU A 26 2.75 6.55 6.86
C LEU A 26 3.48 7.88 6.88
N HIS A 27 2.96 8.89 6.18
CA HIS A 27 3.47 10.26 6.32
C HIS A 27 3.37 10.74 7.76
N HIS A 28 2.21 10.53 8.39
CA HIS A 28 2.02 10.90 9.80
C HIS A 28 2.99 10.17 10.73
N VAL A 29 3.25 8.87 10.53
CA VAL A 29 4.24 8.11 11.30
C VAL A 29 5.66 8.63 11.05
N ASP A 30 6.02 8.92 9.81
CA ASP A 30 7.33 9.51 9.47
C ASP A 30 7.55 10.86 10.17
N TYR A 31 6.51 11.68 10.28
CA TYR A 31 6.56 12.94 11.04
C TYR A 31 6.56 12.74 12.55
N GLU A 32 5.57 12.05 13.12
CA GLU A 32 5.37 12.00 14.58
C GLU A 32 6.32 11.03 15.29
N VAL A 33 6.66 9.92 14.64
CA VAL A 33 7.49 8.87 15.28
C VAL A 33 8.95 9.02 14.90
N PHE A 34 9.22 9.24 13.61
CA PHE A 34 10.59 9.36 13.11
C PHE A 34 11.12 10.79 13.05
N GLN A 35 10.27 11.79 13.29
CA GLN A 35 10.63 13.21 13.40
C GLN A 35 11.35 13.73 12.14
N PHE A 36 10.96 13.23 10.97
CA PHE A 36 11.48 13.74 9.71
C PHE A 36 10.87 15.11 9.42
N GLU A 37 11.71 16.07 9.02
CA GLU A 37 11.26 17.43 8.65
C GLU A 37 10.43 17.43 7.36
N GLU A 38 10.74 16.51 6.45
CA GLU A 38 9.97 16.22 5.25
C GLU A 38 9.98 14.71 4.99
N THR A 39 8.88 14.20 4.45
CA THR A 39 8.76 12.81 3.99
C THR A 39 8.52 12.77 2.49
N PHE A 40 9.41 12.06 1.81
CA PHE A 40 9.39 11.92 0.36
C PHE A 40 8.88 10.55 -0.06
N HIS A 41 8.25 10.53 -1.23
CA HIS A 41 7.84 9.32 -1.94
C HIS A 41 9.01 8.56 -2.55
N THR A 42 9.92 8.12 -1.68
CA THR A 42 11.06 7.28 -2.05
C THR A 42 10.61 5.85 -2.34
N GLU A 43 11.48 5.08 -2.97
CA GLU A 43 11.25 3.64 -3.16
C GLU A 43 10.93 2.94 -1.82
N GLY A 44 11.68 3.27 -0.77
CA GLY A 44 11.46 2.73 0.57
C GLY A 44 10.08 3.10 1.14
N PHE A 45 9.61 4.33 0.93
CA PHE A 45 8.27 4.75 1.32
C PHE A 45 7.19 3.91 0.61
N PHE A 46 7.30 3.75 -0.71
CA PHE A 46 6.35 2.95 -1.49
C PHE A 46 6.36 1.47 -1.11
N GLN A 47 7.53 0.91 -0.78
CA GLN A 47 7.64 -0.46 -0.29
C GLN A 47 6.91 -0.64 1.07
N ARG A 48 7.07 0.30 2.01
CA ARG A 48 6.33 0.28 3.29
C ARG A 48 4.82 0.40 3.08
N GLU A 49 4.37 1.37 2.28
CA GLU A 49 2.94 1.55 1.95
C GLU A 49 2.35 0.28 1.36
N SER A 50 3.02 -0.30 0.37
CA SER A 50 2.54 -1.51 -0.30
C SER A 50 2.54 -2.72 0.63
N SER A 51 3.52 -2.83 1.54
CA SER A 51 3.57 -3.90 2.55
C SER A 51 2.38 -3.83 3.51
N VAL A 52 2.12 -2.65 4.07
CA VAL A 52 1.01 -2.44 5.02
C VAL A 52 -0.34 -2.63 4.33
N ALA A 53 -0.52 -2.05 3.14
CA ALA A 53 -1.77 -2.18 2.38
C ALA A 53 -2.08 -3.64 2.05
N ARG A 54 -1.09 -4.44 1.66
CA ARG A 54 -1.25 -5.88 1.39
C ARG A 54 -1.72 -6.65 2.63
N GLN A 55 -1.09 -6.41 3.77
CA GLN A 55 -1.46 -7.07 5.03
C GLN A 55 -2.91 -6.76 5.43
N LEU A 56 -3.32 -5.49 5.33
CA LEU A 56 -4.68 -5.07 5.63
C LEU A 56 -5.72 -5.61 4.64
N LEU A 57 -5.32 -5.86 3.40
CA LEU A 57 -6.16 -6.47 2.37
C LEU A 57 -6.17 -8.00 2.41
N GLY A 58 -5.40 -8.62 3.32
CA GLY A 58 -5.27 -10.07 3.41
C GLY A 58 -4.50 -10.70 2.24
N GLU A 59 -3.67 -9.91 1.55
CA GLU A 59 -2.83 -10.38 0.46
C GLU A 59 -1.55 -11.00 1.01
N THR A 60 -1.61 -12.29 1.35
CA THR A 60 -0.43 -13.06 1.72
C THR A 60 0.52 -13.13 0.52
N PRO A 61 1.84 -12.88 0.68
CA PRO A 61 2.79 -13.11 -0.39
C PRO A 61 2.65 -14.56 -0.85
N ALA A 62 2.56 -14.77 -2.17
CA ALA A 62 2.56 -16.12 -2.72
C ALA A 62 3.76 -16.87 -2.13
N SER A 63 3.48 -17.98 -1.43
CA SER A 63 4.53 -18.86 -0.91
C SER A 63 5.48 -19.14 -2.07
N PRO A 64 6.80 -18.93 -1.92
CA PRO A 64 7.73 -19.20 -3.01
C PRO A 64 7.67 -20.71 -3.28
N SER A 65 6.90 -21.12 -4.28
CA SER A 65 6.87 -22.51 -4.71
C SER A 65 8.18 -22.81 -5.42
N GLY A 66 9.23 -23.03 -4.63
CA GLY A 66 10.42 -23.71 -5.07
C GLY A 66 10.10 -25.20 -5.23
N SER A 67 9.97 -25.65 -6.47
CA SER A 67 10.82 -26.72 -7.00
C SER A 67 10.51 -26.95 -8.48
N ALA A 68 11.49 -26.64 -9.31
CA ALA A 68 11.67 -27.36 -10.55
C ALA A 68 11.91 -28.83 -10.18
N SER A 69 10.92 -29.69 -10.41
CA SER A 69 11.12 -31.14 -10.41
C SER A 69 10.99 -31.64 -11.84
N ARG A 70 12.16 -31.99 -12.39
CA ARG A 70 12.34 -32.79 -13.59
C ARG A 70 11.34 -33.95 -13.64
N ARG A 71 10.59 -34.02 -14.73
CA ARG A 71 10.15 -35.26 -15.38
C ARG A 71 10.63 -35.10 -16.82
N GLY A 72 11.37 -36.01 -17.45
CA GLY A 72 11.55 -37.43 -17.26
C GLY A 72 11.82 -37.93 -18.68
#